data_AF-A0A4Y8Z372-F1
#
_entry.id   AF-A0A4Y8Z372-F1
#
_cell.length_a   1.000
_cell.length_b   1.000
_cell.length_c   1.000
_cell.angle_alpha   90.00
_cell.angle_beta   90.00
_cell.angle_gamma   90.00
#
_symmetry.space_group_name_H-M   'P 1'
#
loop_
_entity.id
_entity.type
_entity.pdbx_description
1 polymer ?
#
loop_
_entity_poly.entity_id
_entity_poly.type
_entity_poly.pdbx_seq_one_letter_code
_entity_poly.pdbx_strand_id
1 'polypeptide(L)'
;MQLEIDTKVIVLASGVLLMWALALGVLKYHQMSTSSDGTAHRYVDIAHRAALMYSFAALVLAALAQYSAWPTAVDLTAAVVVLVFFVAAIAGYTVHGIRRDTENQFVHPVPGTHLFMLALIVGEIGGTAVLLAGFVTEQFLGRN
;
A
#
# COMPACT_ATOMS: atom_id res chain seq x y z
N MET A 1 -12.27 24.68 2.09
CA MET A 1 -11.17 23.97 2.76
C MET A 1 -10.11 23.65 1.71
N GLN A 2 -8.86 24.06 1.89
CA GLN A 2 -7.76 23.71 0.98
C GLN A 2 -6.99 22.53 1.57
N LEU A 3 -6.62 21.54 0.75
CA LEU A 3 -5.84 20.39 1.20
C LEU A 3 -4.40 20.81 1.49
N GLU A 4 -3.84 20.27 2.56
CA GLU A 4 -2.41 20.34 2.85
C GLU A 4 -1.59 19.52 1.83
N ILE A 5 -0.30 19.81 1.72
CA ILE A 5 0.55 19.21 0.68
C ILE A 5 0.76 17.72 0.88
N ASP A 6 0.86 17.26 2.13
CA ASP A 6 0.90 15.86 2.50
C ASP A 6 -0.38 15.13 2.05
N THR A 7 -1.55 15.64 2.38
CA THR A 7 -2.84 15.08 1.95
C THR A 7 -2.94 15.03 0.44
N LYS A 8 -2.51 16.08 -0.28
CA LYS A 8 -2.48 16.09 -1.76
C LYS A 8 -1.62 14.95 -2.31
N VAL A 9 -0.42 14.76 -1.75
CA VAL A 9 0.51 13.71 -2.18
C VAL A 9 -0.07 12.32 -1.91
N ILE A 10 -0.62 12.11 -0.72
CA ILE A 10 -1.16 10.79 -0.33
C ILE A 10 -2.43 10.45 -1.14
N VAL A 11 -3.32 11.42 -1.38
CA VAL A 11 -4.49 11.23 -2.26
C VAL A 11 -4.06 10.93 -3.70
N LEU A 12 -3.05 11.63 -4.22
CA LEU A 12 -2.50 11.31 -5.54
C LEU A 12 -1.96 9.87 -5.59
N ALA A 13 -1.19 9.46 -4.58
CA ALA A 13 -0.68 8.10 -4.48
C ALA A 13 -1.82 7.07 -4.40
N SER A 14 -2.87 7.33 -3.62
CA SER A 14 -4.09 6.51 -3.56
C SER A 14 -4.71 6.33 -4.95
N GLY A 15 -4.86 7.42 -5.71
CA GLY A 15 -5.41 7.37 -7.06
C GLY A 15 -4.54 6.60 -8.05
N VAL A 16 -3.21 6.76 -7.95
CA VAL A 16 -2.26 5.99 -8.77
C VAL A 16 -2.31 4.50 -8.44
N LEU A 17 -2.37 4.13 -7.16
CA LEU A 17 -2.54 2.74 -6.72
C LEU A 17 -3.87 2.15 -7.23
N LEU A 18 -4.95 2.94 -7.26
CA LEU A 18 -6.22 2.52 -7.83
C LEU A 18 -6.09 2.23 -9.33
N MET A 19 -5.45 3.15 -10.08
CA MET A 19 -5.21 2.95 -11.52
C MET A 19 -4.34 1.72 -11.78
N TRP A 20 -3.33 1.48 -10.96
CA TRP A 20 -2.50 0.27 -11.05
C TRP A 20 -3.33 -0.99 -10.76
N ALA A 21 -4.21 -0.96 -9.75
CA ALA A 21 -5.13 -2.06 -9.49
C ALA A 21 -6.01 -2.35 -10.72
N LEU A 22 -6.61 -1.34 -11.34
CA LEU A 22 -7.43 -1.53 -12.54
C LEU A 22 -6.64 -2.14 -13.70
N ALA A 23 -5.39 -1.70 -13.91
CA ALA A 23 -4.50 -2.28 -14.93
C ALA A 23 -4.17 -3.75 -14.64
N LEU A 24 -3.88 -4.11 -13.38
CA LEU A 24 -3.69 -5.51 -12.97
C LEU A 24 -4.97 -6.33 -13.14
N GLY A 25 -6.14 -5.70 -12.97
CA GLY A 25 -7.44 -6.31 -13.25
C GLY A 25 -7.59 -6.77 -14.69
N VAL A 26 -7.07 -6.02 -15.67
CA VAL A 26 -7.05 -6.41 -17.09
C VAL A 26 -6.21 -7.68 -17.30
N LEU A 27 -5.01 -7.72 -16.70
CA LEU A 27 -4.14 -8.91 -16.76
C LEU A 27 -4.81 -10.13 -16.12
N LYS A 28 -5.43 -9.94 -14.95
CA LYS A 28 -6.18 -10.97 -14.24
C LYS A 28 -7.31 -11.51 -15.10
N TYR A 29 -8.13 -10.63 -15.68
CA TYR A 29 -9.23 -11.00 -16.57
C TYR A 29 -8.74 -11.82 -17.76
N HIS A 30 -7.68 -11.36 -18.44
CA HIS A 30 -7.12 -12.09 -19.57
C HIS A 30 -6.66 -13.51 -19.20
N GLN A 31 -6.02 -13.68 -18.04
CA GLN A 31 -5.61 -15.01 -17.58
C GLN A 31 -6.82 -15.91 -17.31
N MET A 32 -7.82 -15.40 -16.59
CA MET A 32 -9.04 -16.16 -16.31
C MET A 32 -9.78 -16.55 -17.60
N SER A 33 -9.90 -15.64 -18.57
CA SER A 33 -10.63 -15.90 -19.82
C SER A 33 -9.92 -16.86 -20.77
N THR A 34 -8.62 -17.10 -20.60
CA THR A 34 -7.81 -17.98 -21.46
C THR A 34 -7.39 -19.29 -20.79
N SER A 35 -7.51 -19.38 -19.47
CA SER A 35 -7.22 -20.60 -18.69
C SER A 35 -8.34 -21.64 -18.78
N SER A 36 -7.97 -22.93 -18.71
CA SER A 36 -8.95 -24.04 -18.76
C SER A 36 -9.79 -24.17 -17.48
N ASP A 37 -9.30 -23.66 -16.36
CA ASP A 37 -9.95 -23.70 -15.05
C ASP A 37 -10.57 -22.34 -14.65
N GLY A 38 -10.45 -21.31 -15.49
CA GLY A 38 -11.02 -19.99 -15.25
C GLY A 38 -10.28 -19.17 -14.18
N THR A 39 -9.03 -19.51 -13.85
CA THR A 39 -8.27 -18.87 -12.77
C THR A 39 -7.10 -18.03 -13.28
N ALA A 40 -6.74 -16.99 -12.53
CA ALA A 40 -5.50 -16.26 -12.72
C ALA A 40 -4.39 -16.86 -11.85
N HIS A 41 -3.14 -16.64 -12.25
CA HIS A 41 -2.00 -17.02 -11.43
C HIS A 41 -2.10 -16.39 -10.04
N ARG A 42 -1.80 -17.17 -8.99
CA ARG A 42 -1.97 -16.76 -7.57
C ARG A 42 -1.39 -15.37 -7.29
N TYR A 43 -0.17 -15.10 -7.72
CA TYR A 43 0.48 -13.81 -7.49
C TYR A 43 -0.13 -12.65 -8.29
N VAL A 44 -0.75 -12.90 -9.45
CA VAL A 44 -1.50 -11.88 -10.19
C VAL A 44 -2.78 -11.53 -9.44
N ASP A 45 -3.48 -12.53 -8.88
CA ASP A 45 -4.65 -12.28 -8.04
C ASP A 45 -4.31 -11.51 -6.75
N ILE A 46 -3.22 -11.90 -6.08
CA ILE A 46 -2.70 -11.20 -4.90
C ILE A 46 -2.30 -9.77 -5.25
N ALA A 47 -1.55 -9.53 -6.33
CA ALA A 47 -1.12 -8.20 -6.75
C ALA A 47 -2.32 -7.28 -7.00
N HIS A 48 -3.32 -7.76 -7.75
CA HIS A 48 -4.54 -7.00 -8.03
C HIS A 48 -5.31 -6.63 -6.75
N ARG A 49 -5.56 -7.62 -5.88
CA ARG A 49 -6.28 -7.38 -4.61
C ARG A 49 -5.51 -6.47 -3.68
N ALA A 50 -4.20 -6.66 -3.56
CA ALA A 50 -3.34 -5.82 -2.73
C ALA A 50 -3.36 -4.37 -3.22
N ALA A 51 -3.17 -4.13 -4.53
CA ALA A 51 -3.20 -2.78 -5.10
C ALA A 51 -4.55 -2.07 -4.84
N LEU A 52 -5.67 -2.80 -4.96
CA LEU A 52 -6.99 -2.26 -4.66
C LEU A 52 -7.10 -1.88 -3.18
N MET A 53 -6.77 -2.79 -2.26
CA MET A 53 -6.85 -2.53 -0.82
C MET A 53 -5.90 -1.42 -0.37
N TYR A 54 -4.67 -1.38 -0.91
CA TYR A 54 -3.66 -0.39 -0.57
C TYR A 54 -4.01 1.00 -1.08
N SER A 55 -4.75 1.11 -2.20
CA SER A 55 -5.34 2.38 -2.61
C SER A 55 -6.28 2.93 -1.53
N PHE A 56 -7.25 2.14 -1.07
CA PHE A 56 -8.18 2.60 -0.02
C PHE A 56 -7.47 2.83 1.32
N ALA A 57 -6.47 2.01 1.67
CA ALA A 57 -5.65 2.25 2.85
C ALA A 57 -4.88 3.58 2.75
N ALA A 58 -4.31 3.91 1.58
CA ALA A 58 -3.67 5.20 1.36
C ALA A 58 -4.66 6.37 1.56
N LEU A 59 -5.92 6.23 1.14
CA LEU A 59 -6.94 7.24 1.42
C LEU A 59 -7.23 7.39 2.92
N VAL A 60 -7.19 6.29 3.69
CA VAL A 60 -7.27 6.35 5.16
C VAL A 60 -6.08 7.13 5.74
N LEU A 61 -4.85 6.87 5.27
CA LEU A 61 -3.66 7.62 5.70
C LEU A 61 -3.79 9.12 5.39
N ALA A 62 -4.34 9.46 4.22
CA ALA A 62 -4.59 10.84 3.83
C ALA A 62 -5.58 11.54 4.77
N ALA A 63 -6.65 10.84 5.17
CA ALA A 63 -7.61 11.37 6.13
C ALA A 63 -6.98 11.57 7.52
N LEU A 64 -6.16 10.63 7.98
CA LEU A 64 -5.44 10.77 9.24
C LEU A 64 -4.48 11.96 9.22
N ALA A 65 -3.70 12.14 8.14
CA ALA A 65 -2.80 13.27 7.96
C ALA A 65 -3.55 14.61 7.91
N GLN A 66 -4.63 14.69 7.13
CA GLN A 66 -5.41 15.93 6.96
C GLN A 66 -6.01 16.48 8.26
N TYR A 67 -6.24 15.62 9.24
CA TYR A 67 -6.84 15.96 10.54
C TYR A 67 -5.87 15.71 11.70
N SER A 68 -4.57 15.69 11.41
CA SER A 68 -3.49 15.48 12.36
C SER A 68 -3.07 16.76 13.08
N ALA A 69 -2.59 16.64 14.32
CA ALA A 69 -1.96 17.72 15.07
C ALA A 69 -0.48 17.94 14.68
N TRP A 70 0.10 17.05 13.88
CA TRP A 70 1.54 17.06 13.60
C TRP A 70 1.90 18.05 12.48
N PRO A 71 3.16 18.51 12.43
CA PRO A 71 3.65 19.25 11.29
C PRO A 71 3.59 18.37 10.03
N THR A 72 3.22 18.97 8.89
CA THR A 72 3.17 18.33 7.56
C THR A 72 4.36 17.42 7.25
N ALA A 73 5.58 17.79 7.68
CA ALA A 73 6.77 16.99 7.43
C ALA A 73 6.75 15.62 8.13
N VAL A 74 6.19 15.56 9.34
CA VAL A 74 6.04 14.32 10.12
C VAL A 74 5.01 13.41 9.45
N ASP A 75 3.83 13.96 9.14
CA ASP A 75 2.74 13.19 8.51
C ASP A 75 3.12 12.70 7.12
N LEU A 76 3.72 13.57 6.30
CA LEU A 76 4.20 13.18 4.98
C LEU A 76 5.25 12.08 5.06
N THR A 77 6.23 12.18 5.97
CA THR A 77 7.27 11.16 6.11
C THR A 77 6.67 9.83 6.55
N ALA A 78 5.79 9.86 7.55
CA ALA A 78 5.10 8.67 8.05
C ALA A 78 4.30 7.99 6.93
N ALA A 79 3.51 8.74 6.17
CA ALA A 79 2.71 8.21 5.07
C ALA A 79 3.59 7.67 3.92
N VAL A 80 4.65 8.40 3.52
CA VAL A 80 5.55 7.98 2.44
C VAL A 80 6.24 6.66 2.77
N VAL A 81 6.66 6.44 4.02
CA VAL A 81 7.25 5.16 4.44
C VAL A 81 6.27 4.01 4.19
N VAL A 82 5.00 4.15 4.59
CA VAL A 82 3.97 3.13 4.35
C VAL A 82 3.73 2.92 2.85
N LEU A 83 3.59 4.02 2.08
CA LEU A 83 3.32 3.96 0.63
C LEU A 83 4.46 3.27 -0.15
N VAL A 84 5.72 3.48 0.25
CA VAL A 84 6.86 2.81 -0.37
C VAL A 84 6.77 1.29 -0.19
N PHE A 85 6.39 0.81 0.99
CA PHE A 85 6.22 -0.62 1.23
C PHE A 85 5.00 -1.21 0.50
N PHE A 86 3.89 -0.47 0.40
CA PHE A 86 2.74 -0.87 -0.43
C PHE A 86 3.16 -1.06 -1.89
N VAL A 87 3.85 -0.08 -2.47
CA VAL A 87 4.34 -0.14 -3.85
C VAL A 87 5.31 -1.30 -4.04
N ALA A 88 6.27 -1.48 -3.11
CA ALA A 88 7.24 -2.57 -3.17
C ALA A 88 6.56 -3.95 -3.11
N ALA A 89 5.56 -4.13 -2.26
CA ALA A 89 4.81 -5.38 -2.16
C ALA A 89 4.01 -5.67 -3.44
N ILE A 90 3.27 -4.70 -3.97
CA ILE A 90 2.53 -4.85 -5.24
C ILE A 90 3.48 -5.20 -6.39
N ALA A 91 4.61 -4.50 -6.49
CA ALA A 91 5.63 -4.77 -7.49
C ALA A 91 6.19 -6.21 -7.34
N GLY A 92 6.51 -6.62 -6.12
CA GLY A 92 6.96 -7.97 -5.80
C GLY A 92 5.98 -9.03 -6.27
N TYR A 93 4.69 -8.90 -5.91
CA TYR A 93 3.65 -9.83 -6.36
C TYR A 93 3.47 -9.80 -7.88
N THR A 94 3.54 -8.63 -8.51
CA THR A 94 3.43 -8.52 -9.97
C THR A 94 4.58 -9.27 -10.66
N VAL A 95 5.81 -9.13 -10.17
CA VAL A 95 6.99 -9.84 -10.71
C VAL A 95 6.83 -11.35 -10.57
N HIS A 96 6.46 -11.86 -9.39
CA HIS A 96 6.21 -13.29 -9.20
C HIS A 96 5.03 -13.80 -10.04
N GLY A 97 4.03 -12.94 -10.28
CA GLY A 97 2.91 -13.22 -11.17
C GLY A 97 3.33 -13.37 -12.63
N ILE A 98 4.22 -12.51 -13.11
CA ILE A 98 4.77 -12.56 -14.48
C ILE A 98 5.69 -13.77 -14.65
N ARG A 99 6.54 -14.05 -13.65
CA ARG A 99 7.45 -15.21 -13.65
C ARG A 99 6.73 -16.55 -13.49
N ARG A 100 5.47 -16.51 -13.06
CA ARG A 100 4.64 -17.67 -12.74
C ARG A 100 5.26 -18.54 -11.64
N ASP A 101 5.82 -17.89 -10.62
CA ASP A 101 6.43 -18.59 -9.49
C ASP A 101 5.37 -19.39 -8.73
N THR A 102 5.57 -20.71 -8.65
CA THR A 102 4.59 -21.64 -8.06
C THR A 102 4.80 -21.82 -6.56
N GLU A 103 6.03 -21.66 -6.09
CA GLU A 103 6.38 -21.72 -4.68
C GLU A 103 6.16 -20.37 -3.97
N ASN A 104 5.95 -20.43 -2.66
CA ASN A 104 5.88 -19.22 -1.86
C ASN A 104 7.27 -18.56 -1.83
N GLN A 105 7.32 -17.23 -1.98
CA GLN A 105 8.56 -16.43 -2.01
C GLN A 105 9.48 -16.64 -0.78
N PHE A 106 8.95 -17.17 0.33
CA PHE A 106 9.70 -17.47 1.54
C PHE A 106 10.23 -18.91 1.63
N VAL A 107 9.93 -19.79 0.67
CA VAL A 107 10.52 -21.14 0.60
C VAL A 107 12.00 -21.06 0.22
N HIS A 108 12.31 -20.21 -0.76
CA HIS A 108 13.67 -19.91 -1.20
C HIS A 108 13.90 -18.40 -1.21
N PRO A 109 14.04 -17.77 -0.02
CA PRO A 109 14.17 -16.33 0.08
C PRO A 109 15.50 -15.87 -0.52
N VAL A 110 15.45 -14.78 -1.28
CA VAL A 110 16.68 -14.11 -1.74
C VAL A 110 17.36 -13.41 -0.56
N PRO A 111 18.69 -13.19 -0.61
CA PRO A 111 19.39 -12.45 0.43
C PRO A 111 18.71 -11.10 0.71
N GLY A 112 18.38 -10.84 1.98
CA GLY A 112 17.73 -9.61 2.42
C GLY A 112 16.21 -9.68 2.59
N THR A 113 15.53 -10.76 2.17
CA THR A 113 14.05 -10.89 2.32
C THR A 113 13.58 -10.68 3.76
N HIS A 114 14.22 -11.30 4.76
CA HIS A 114 13.81 -11.14 6.15
C HIS A 114 14.06 -9.74 6.71
N LEU A 115 15.16 -9.08 6.29
CA LEU A 115 15.44 -7.70 6.67
C LEU A 115 14.40 -6.75 6.06
N PHE A 116 14.04 -6.99 4.80
CA PHE A 116 12.96 -6.26 4.13
C PHE A 116 11.63 -6.44 4.87
N MET A 117 11.27 -7.67 5.27
CA MET A 117 10.05 -7.93 6.04
C MET A 117 10.06 -7.23 7.39
N LEU A 118 11.20 -7.21 8.10
CA LEU A 118 11.30 -6.47 9.36
C LEU A 118 11.13 -4.96 9.15
N ALA A 119 11.80 -4.41 8.13
CA ALA A 119 11.68 -3.00 7.78
C ALA A 119 10.24 -2.64 7.38
N LEU A 120 9.57 -3.51 6.62
CA LEU A 120 8.17 -3.38 6.24
C LEU A 120 7.26 -3.37 7.47
N ILE A 121 7.41 -4.33 8.38
CA ILE A 121 6.60 -4.43 9.60
C ILE A 121 6.75 -3.15 10.44
N VAL A 122 7.99 -2.72 10.69
CA VAL A 122 8.27 -1.52 11.49
C VAL A 122 7.78 -0.26 10.78
N GLY A 123 7.99 -0.15 9.47
CA GLY A 123 7.61 1.01 8.67
C GLY A 123 6.09 1.17 8.56
N GLU A 124 5.36 0.10 8.24
CA GLU A 124 3.92 0.14 8.05
C GLU A 124 3.18 0.39 9.37
N ILE A 125 3.53 -0.36 10.42
CA ILE A 125 2.93 -0.18 11.75
C ILE A 125 3.32 1.19 12.32
N GLY A 126 4.61 1.54 12.27
CA GLY A 126 5.13 2.78 12.82
C GLY A 126 4.56 4.02 12.12
N GLY A 127 4.61 4.07 10.79
CA GLY A 127 4.07 5.19 10.01
C GLY A 127 2.58 5.39 10.24
N THR A 128 1.80 4.29 10.23
CA THR A 128 0.36 4.37 10.51
C THR A 128 0.08 4.81 11.94
N ALA A 129 0.85 4.32 12.92
CA ALA A 129 0.68 4.70 14.32
C ALA A 129 0.98 6.19 14.56
N VAL A 130 1.98 6.77 13.88
CA VAL A 130 2.28 8.21 13.95
C VAL A 130 1.09 9.04 13.47
N LEU A 131 0.54 8.72 12.29
CA LEU A 131 -0.62 9.41 11.72
C LEU A 131 -1.85 9.27 12.61
N LEU A 132 -2.11 8.06 13.12
CA LEU A 132 -3.24 7.81 14.02
C LEU A 132 -3.09 8.58 15.33
N ALA A 133 -1.88 8.64 15.90
CA ALA A 133 -1.62 9.41 17.10
C ALA A 133 -1.87 10.91 16.86
N GLY A 134 -1.45 11.44 15.72
CA GLY A 134 -1.67 12.86 15.36
C GLY A 134 -3.14 13.19 15.24
N PHE A 135 -3.90 12.33 14.56
CA PHE A 135 -5.35 12.44 14.48
C PHE A 135 -6.01 12.38 15.87
N VAL A 136 -5.64 11.41 16.71
CA VAL A 136 -6.21 11.29 18.06
C VAL A 136 -5.88 12.51 18.91
N THR A 137 -4.65 13.02 18.81
CA THR A 137 -4.20 14.21 19.52
C THR A 137 -5.04 15.42 19.12
N GLU A 138 -5.24 15.69 17.84
CA GLU A 138 -6.02 16.86 17.42
C GLU A 138 -7.51 16.72 17.74
N GLN A 139 -8.11 15.57 17.41
CA GLN A 139 -9.57 15.43 17.38
C GLN A 139 -10.18 15.04 18.73
N PHE A 140 -9.40 14.46 19.65
CA PHE A 140 -9.93 13.93 20.92
C PHE A 140 -9.18 14.41 22.18
N LEU A 141 -7.90 14.76 22.08
CA LEU A 141 -7.08 15.18 23.23
C LEU A 141 -6.79 16.68 23.26
N GLY A 142 -6.80 17.32 22.08
CA GLY A 142 -6.80 18.76 21.91
C GLY A 142 -8.07 19.30 22.54
N ARG A 143 -7.93 19.94 23.70
CA ARG A 143 -9.04 20.60 24.38
C ARG A 143 -9.57 21.70 23.46
N ASN A 144 -10.78 21.51 22.94
CA ASN A 144 -11.64 22.61 22.47
C ASN A 144 -11.86 23.64 23.58
#